data_AF-A0AAW6JPG6-F1
#
_entry.id   AF-A0AAW6JPG6-F1
#
_cell.length_a   1.000
_cell.length_b   1.000
_cell.length_c   1.000
_cell.angle_alpha   90.00
_cell.angle_beta   90.00
_cell.angle_gamma   90.00
#
_symmetry.space_group_name_H-M   'P 1'
#
loop_
_entity.id
_entity.type
_entity.pdbx_description
1 polymer ?
#
loop_
_entity_poly.entity_id
_entity_poly.type
_entity_poly.pdbx_seq_one_letter_code
_entity_poly.pdbx_strand_id
1 'polypeptide(L)'
;MNIQQAELYQRLQEFSLDENNVSFSFSQRLARENNWTIAYTQRVIDEYKKFAVIAVFAGHPVTPSDQVDQVWHLHLTYTQSYWDDFCGILGRELDHGPTRGGDKEYHKFNNWYLNTVDTYKQFFDETPPIDIWPASHIRFDKEANFQRVDTQRNWILAKPNLKSLNINISRFIPQKFYLSFLFTLTLIFTNSRILLASNNTNSQTSQSSDGSMKTLFLVLFVCFVIFLIFSSGSSSGGGGSSSSGGGSGSSSGGGGCGGGGCGGGG
;
A
#
# COMPACT_ATOMS: atom_id res chain seq x y z
N MET A 1 25.73 13.13 21.66
CA MET A 1 25.19 14.51 21.63
C MET A 1 26.11 15.48 22.37
N ASN A 2 26.25 16.71 21.89
CA ASN A 2 26.81 17.82 22.66
C ASN A 2 25.74 18.46 23.58
N ILE A 3 26.14 19.41 24.44
CA ILE A 3 25.25 20.04 25.44
C ILE A 3 24.06 20.74 24.78
N GLN A 4 24.28 21.54 23.74
CA GLN A 4 23.21 22.27 23.06
C GLN A 4 22.19 21.34 22.38
N GLN A 5 22.67 20.26 21.77
CA GLN A 5 21.81 19.22 21.19
C GLN A 5 20.96 18.56 22.28
N ALA A 6 21.56 18.23 23.43
CA ALA A 6 20.85 17.58 24.54
C ALA A 6 19.79 18.49 25.17
N GLU A 7 20.10 19.77 25.34
CA GLU A 7 19.16 20.78 25.86
C GLU A 7 17.96 20.98 24.92
N LEU A 8 18.18 21.10 23.61
CA LEU A 8 17.08 21.17 22.65
C LEU A 8 16.24 19.89 22.68
N TYR A 9 16.89 18.73 22.69
CA TYR A 9 16.17 17.46 22.70
C TYR A 9 15.31 17.31 23.96
N GLN A 10 15.81 17.70 25.13
CA GLN A 10 15.02 17.68 26.36
C GLN A 10 13.77 18.57 26.25
N ARG A 11 13.90 19.81 25.78
CA ARG A 11 12.75 20.72 25.59
C ARG A 11 11.74 20.14 24.60
N LEU A 12 12.20 19.49 23.54
CA LEU A 12 11.32 18.79 22.59
C LEU A 12 10.65 17.57 23.22
N GLN A 13 11.32 16.82 24.09
CA GLN A 13 10.71 15.71 24.81
C GLN A 13 9.59 16.18 25.74
N GLU A 14 9.76 17.33 26.39
CA GLU A 14 8.74 17.97 27.25
C GLU A 14 7.56 18.56 26.46
N PHE A 15 7.76 18.93 25.20
CA PHE A 15 6.71 19.44 24.33
C PHE A 15 5.66 18.36 24.01
N SER A 16 4.38 18.66 24.29
CA SER A 16 3.25 17.78 23.94
C SER A 16 2.61 18.25 22.64
N LEU A 17 2.46 17.33 21.68
CA LEU A 17 1.61 17.54 20.50
C LEU A 17 0.12 17.36 20.83
N ASP A 18 -0.20 16.67 21.93
CA ASP A 18 -1.56 16.47 22.37
C ASP A 18 -2.00 17.62 23.28
N GLU A 19 -3.11 18.26 22.92
CA GLU A 19 -3.83 19.19 23.78
C GLU A 19 -4.57 18.44 24.89
N ASN A 20 -4.65 19.05 26.07
CA ASN A 20 -5.42 18.49 27.18
C ASN A 20 -6.93 18.67 26.95
N ASN A 21 -7.73 17.73 27.47
CA ASN A 21 -9.20 17.80 27.48
C ASN A 21 -9.89 17.81 26.10
N VAL A 22 -9.21 17.37 25.04
CA VAL A 22 -9.83 17.17 23.73
C VAL A 22 -10.33 15.73 23.58
N SER A 23 -11.44 15.56 22.86
CA SER A 23 -12.02 14.23 22.59
C SER A 23 -11.29 13.46 21.48
N PHE A 24 -10.48 14.16 20.68
CA PHE A 24 -9.69 13.57 19.59
C PHE A 24 -8.35 14.29 19.47
N SER A 25 -7.32 13.72 20.11
CA SER A 25 -5.99 14.31 20.20
C SER A 25 -5.19 14.18 18.90
N PHE A 26 -4.06 14.88 18.84
CA PHE A 26 -3.12 14.79 17.71
C PHE A 26 -2.68 13.35 17.48
N SER A 27 -2.24 12.65 18.53
CA SER A 27 -1.76 11.28 18.47
C SER A 27 -2.86 10.30 18.06
N GLN A 28 -4.10 10.50 18.53
CA GLN A 28 -5.25 9.69 18.12
C GLN A 28 -5.58 9.89 16.63
N ARG A 29 -5.50 11.14 16.14
CA ARG A 29 -5.66 11.45 14.72
C ARG A 29 -4.57 10.81 13.87
N LEU A 30 -3.31 10.99 14.26
CA LEU A 30 -2.16 10.42 13.58
C LEU A 30 -2.28 8.90 13.47
N ALA A 31 -2.65 8.23 14.57
CA ALA A 31 -2.85 6.79 14.61
C ALA A 31 -3.97 6.34 13.66
N ARG A 32 -5.12 7.03 13.69
CA ARG A 32 -6.27 6.69 12.85
C ARG A 32 -5.98 6.89 11.36
N GLU A 33 -5.36 8.01 10.98
CA GLU A 33 -5.12 8.36 9.58
C GLU A 33 -4.07 7.46 8.92
N ASN A 34 -3.14 6.90 9.70
CA ASN A 34 -2.09 6.00 9.20
C ASN A 34 -2.35 4.52 9.51
N ASN A 35 -3.48 4.19 10.15
CA ASN A 35 -3.78 2.85 10.66
C ASN A 35 -2.66 2.27 11.55
N TRP A 36 -2.15 3.11 12.45
CA TRP A 36 -1.12 2.75 13.42
C TRP A 36 -1.73 2.42 14.79
N THR A 37 -1.02 1.60 15.57
CA THR A 37 -1.35 1.43 16.99
C THR A 37 -0.89 2.67 17.76
N ILE A 38 -1.54 2.99 18.88
CA ILE A 38 -1.14 4.13 19.72
C ILE A 38 0.31 4.02 20.19
N ALA A 39 0.76 2.81 20.56
CA ALA A 39 2.15 2.59 20.98
C ALA A 39 3.14 2.85 19.85
N TYR A 40 2.82 2.44 18.62
CA TYR A 40 3.66 2.73 17.45
C TYR A 40 3.67 4.24 17.15
N THR A 41 2.50 4.87 17.18
CA THR A 41 2.37 6.32 16.98
C THR A 41 3.23 7.12 17.94
N GLN A 42 3.27 6.76 19.23
CA GLN A 42 4.12 7.44 20.20
C GLN A 42 5.60 7.32 19.86
N ARG A 43 6.05 6.12 19.46
CA ARG A 43 7.44 5.92 19.01
C ARG A 43 7.78 6.79 17.81
N VAL A 44 6.88 6.92 16.83
CA VAL A 44 7.12 7.76 15.65
C VAL A 44 7.15 9.24 16.03
N ILE A 45 6.33 9.69 16.99
CA ILE A 45 6.40 11.04 17.56
C ILE A 45 7.76 11.30 18.22
N ASP A 46 8.29 10.35 18.98
CA ASP A 46 9.61 10.47 19.60
C ASP A 46 10.71 10.57 18.53
N GLU A 47 10.62 9.77 17.47
CA GLU A 47 11.55 9.84 16.33
C GLU A 47 11.43 11.15 15.53
N TYR A 48 10.24 11.76 15.46
CA TYR A 48 10.05 13.10 14.91
C TYR A 48 10.77 14.19 15.72
N LYS A 49 10.73 14.09 17.06
CA LYS A 49 11.48 15.01 17.93
C LYS A 49 12.98 14.86 17.74
N LYS A 50 13.50 13.63 17.60
CA LYS A 50 14.90 13.38 17.25
C LYS A 50 15.27 13.97 15.88
N PHE A 51 14.41 13.77 14.88
CA PHE A 51 14.60 14.36 13.56
C PHE A 51 14.66 15.90 13.61
N ALA A 52 13.85 16.55 14.42
CA ALA A 52 13.89 18.01 14.59
C ALA A 52 15.23 18.49 15.18
N VAL A 53 15.83 17.75 16.13
CA VAL A 53 17.18 18.03 16.63
C VAL A 53 18.22 17.90 15.50
N ILE A 54 18.11 16.84 14.69
CA ILE A 54 18.98 16.64 13.53
C ILE A 54 18.84 17.81 12.56
N ALA A 55 17.61 18.22 12.22
CA ALA A 55 17.35 19.32 11.30
C ALA A 55 17.98 20.65 11.75
N VAL A 56 18.00 20.92 13.06
CA VAL A 56 18.63 22.13 13.60
C VAL A 56 20.15 22.08 13.52
N PHE A 57 20.77 20.94 13.82
CA PHE A 57 22.22 20.85 14.07
C PHE A 57 23.03 20.12 12.99
N ALA A 58 22.41 19.46 12.01
CA ALA A 58 23.11 18.66 11.01
C ALA A 58 24.07 19.46 10.11
N GLY A 59 23.80 20.75 9.90
CA GLY A 59 24.58 21.61 8.99
C GLY A 59 24.44 21.22 7.51
N HIS A 60 23.53 20.32 7.18
CA HIS A 60 23.18 19.91 5.82
C HIS A 60 21.66 19.70 5.71
N PRO A 61 21.07 19.73 4.51
CA PRO A 61 19.66 19.39 4.31
C PRO A 61 19.34 17.97 4.78
N VAL A 62 18.15 17.77 5.34
CA VAL A 62 17.75 16.50 5.96
C VAL A 62 16.44 16.00 5.38
N THR A 63 16.30 14.69 5.21
CA THR A 63 15.05 14.06 4.75
C THR A 63 14.62 13.00 5.77
N PRO A 64 13.38 13.05 6.28
CA PRO A 64 12.89 12.06 7.24
C PRO A 64 12.51 10.73 6.57
N SER A 65 12.26 9.70 7.37
CA SER A 65 11.51 8.52 6.92
C SER A 65 10.05 8.90 6.62
N ASP A 66 9.33 8.01 5.94
CA ASP A 66 7.91 8.24 5.61
C ASP A 66 7.08 8.41 6.89
N GLN A 67 7.35 7.57 7.88
CA GLN A 67 6.69 7.57 9.18
C GLN A 67 6.87 8.91 9.91
N VAL A 68 8.11 9.41 9.97
CA VAL A 68 8.40 10.71 10.60
C VAL A 68 7.82 11.88 9.80
N ASP A 69 7.84 11.78 8.46
CA ASP A 69 7.22 12.77 7.57
C ASP A 69 5.71 12.85 7.80
N GLN A 70 5.02 11.74 8.07
CA GLN A 70 3.58 11.74 8.39
C GLN A 70 3.26 12.49 9.69
N VAL A 71 4.14 12.44 10.70
CA VAL A 71 4.00 13.27 11.92
C VAL A 71 4.15 14.74 11.57
N TRP A 72 5.20 15.06 10.82
CA TRP A 72 5.51 16.43 10.44
C TRP A 72 4.42 17.05 9.57
N HIS A 73 3.92 16.31 8.58
CA HIS A 73 2.78 16.67 7.75
C HIS A 73 1.54 17.00 8.58
N LEU A 74 1.20 16.15 9.53
CA LEU A 74 0.06 16.43 10.38
C LEU A 74 0.32 17.67 11.24
N HIS A 75 1.52 17.80 11.81
CA HIS A 75 1.86 18.93 12.67
C HIS A 75 1.79 20.28 11.93
N LEU A 76 2.21 20.34 10.66
CA LEU A 76 2.05 21.53 9.81
C LEU A 76 0.61 22.03 9.69
N THR A 77 -0.39 21.14 9.86
CA THR A 77 -1.81 21.54 9.86
C THR A 77 -2.27 22.15 11.19
N TYR A 78 -1.54 21.94 12.28
CA TYR A 78 -1.75 22.58 13.58
C TYR A 78 -0.87 23.84 13.63
N THR A 79 -1.21 24.82 12.80
CA THR A 79 -0.31 25.92 12.43
C THR A 79 0.23 26.70 13.63
N GLN A 80 -0.57 26.93 14.67
CA GLN A 80 -0.13 27.60 15.90
C GLN A 80 0.87 26.75 16.68
N SER A 81 0.52 25.50 16.98
CA SER A 81 1.42 24.53 17.62
C SER A 81 2.74 24.37 16.85
N TYR A 82 2.69 24.39 15.52
CA TYR A 82 3.88 24.21 14.68
C TYR A 82 4.75 25.48 14.61
N TRP A 83 4.17 26.60 14.17
CA TRP A 83 4.94 27.81 13.86
C TRP A 83 5.28 28.62 15.11
N ASP A 84 4.35 28.75 16.04
CA ASP A 84 4.56 29.59 17.21
C ASP A 84 5.26 28.79 18.31
N ASP A 85 4.72 27.62 18.67
CA ASP A 85 5.21 26.87 19.83
C ASP A 85 6.44 26.00 19.48
N PHE A 86 6.31 25.10 18.51
CA PHE A 86 7.36 24.14 18.18
C PHE A 86 8.58 24.81 17.54
N CYS A 87 8.40 25.64 16.50
CA CYS A 87 9.52 26.40 15.92
C CYS A 87 10.09 27.42 16.92
N GLY A 88 9.28 27.93 17.85
CA GLY A 88 9.74 28.72 19.00
C GLY A 88 10.72 27.94 19.88
N ILE A 89 10.46 26.65 20.13
CA ILE A 89 11.40 25.76 20.84
C ILE A 89 12.67 25.51 20.01
N LEU A 90 12.52 25.25 18.70
CA LEU A 90 13.65 25.03 17.79
C LEU A 90 14.57 26.27 17.71
N GLY A 91 14.02 27.46 17.93
CA GLY A 91 14.74 28.73 17.78
C GLY A 91 14.97 29.13 16.32
N ARG A 92 14.31 28.44 15.38
CA ARG A 92 14.33 28.71 13.94
C ARG A 92 13.12 28.07 13.26
N GLU A 93 12.77 28.62 12.11
CA GLU A 93 11.82 27.99 11.20
C GLU A 93 12.40 26.69 10.64
N LEU A 94 11.54 25.71 10.46
CA LEU A 94 11.83 24.44 9.81
C LEU A 94 10.86 24.29 8.63
N ASP A 95 11.33 24.56 7.42
CA ASP A 95 10.47 24.54 6.25
C ASP A 95 10.28 23.13 5.68
N HIS A 96 9.07 22.85 5.22
CA HIS A 96 8.73 21.62 4.51
C HIS A 96 8.52 21.91 3.03
N GLY A 97 9.08 21.07 2.15
CA GLY A 97 9.05 21.29 0.71
C GLY A 97 8.68 20.05 -0.08
N PRO A 98 7.68 20.06 -0.98
CA PRO A 98 7.34 18.88 -1.76
C PRO A 98 8.44 18.50 -2.76
N THR A 99 8.50 17.22 -3.17
CA THR A 99 9.32 16.82 -4.31
C THR A 99 8.81 17.45 -5.60
N ARG A 100 9.73 17.77 -6.52
CA ARG A 100 9.35 18.15 -7.90
C ARG A 100 9.25 16.94 -8.84
N GLY A 101 9.49 15.73 -8.33
CA GLY A 101 9.46 14.49 -9.10
C GLY A 101 10.67 14.30 -10.03
N GLY A 102 10.73 13.11 -10.63
CA GLY A 102 11.82 12.71 -11.53
C GLY A 102 13.09 12.24 -10.82
N ASP A 103 14.00 11.64 -11.61
CA ASP A 103 15.19 10.96 -11.06
C ASP A 103 16.14 11.89 -10.32
N LYS A 104 16.24 13.17 -10.72
CA LYS A 104 17.12 14.14 -10.03
C LYS A 104 16.65 14.38 -8.59
N GLU A 105 15.36 14.62 -8.39
CA GLU A 105 14.79 14.82 -7.06
C GLU A 105 14.88 13.54 -6.24
N TYR A 106 14.63 12.38 -6.87
CA TYR A 106 14.83 11.07 -6.24
C TYR A 106 16.25 10.92 -5.67
N HIS A 107 17.28 11.13 -6.49
CA HIS A 107 18.67 10.99 -6.04
C HIS A 107 19.04 12.00 -4.96
N LYS A 108 18.53 13.24 -5.07
CA LYS A 108 18.72 14.30 -4.07
C LYS A 108 18.17 13.89 -2.70
N PHE A 109 16.89 13.55 -2.62
CA PHE A 109 16.25 13.20 -1.35
C PHE A 109 16.75 11.87 -0.78
N ASN A 110 17.09 10.91 -1.64
CA ASN A 110 17.73 9.67 -1.21
C ASN A 110 19.09 9.93 -0.55
N ASN A 111 19.92 10.81 -1.13
CA ASN A 111 21.20 11.19 -0.53
C ASN A 111 21.00 11.90 0.82
N TRP A 112 20.07 12.86 0.89
CA TRP A 112 19.74 13.56 2.14
C TRP A 112 19.22 12.62 3.22
N TYR A 113 18.41 11.62 2.85
CA TYR A 113 17.92 10.60 3.79
C TYR A 113 19.06 9.76 4.36
N LEU A 114 19.98 9.29 3.51
CA LEU A 114 21.16 8.54 3.95
C LEU A 114 22.01 9.37 4.92
N ASN A 115 22.28 10.63 4.58
CA ASN A 115 23.01 11.54 5.47
C ASN A 115 22.25 11.79 6.79
N THR A 116 20.92 11.91 6.75
CA THR A 116 20.09 12.08 7.95
C THR A 116 20.22 10.86 8.87
N VAL A 117 20.17 9.64 8.32
CA VAL A 117 20.33 8.40 9.07
C VAL A 117 21.74 8.27 9.65
N ASP A 118 22.78 8.74 8.96
CA ASP A 118 24.14 8.72 9.49
C ASP A 118 24.34 9.78 10.59
N THR A 119 23.78 10.99 10.42
CA THR A 119 23.77 12.03 11.46
C THR A 119 22.98 11.58 12.69
N TYR A 120 21.86 10.86 12.50
CA TYR A 120 21.12 10.24 13.60
C TYR A 120 22.03 9.37 14.45
N LYS A 121 22.77 8.44 13.83
CA LYS A 121 23.68 7.53 14.57
C LYS A 121 24.76 8.30 15.32
N GLN A 122 25.31 9.34 14.71
CA GLN A 122 26.34 10.17 15.33
C GLN A 122 25.80 10.98 16.52
N PHE A 123 24.59 11.52 16.41
CA PHE A 123 24.01 12.34 17.46
C PHE A 123 23.61 11.49 18.66
N PHE A 124 22.88 10.41 18.42
CA PHE A 124 22.24 9.62 19.47
C PHE A 124 23.04 8.39 19.91
N ASP A 125 24.13 8.03 19.22
CA ASP A 125 24.91 6.81 19.47
C ASP A 125 24.05 5.53 19.43
N GLU A 126 23.03 5.55 18.56
CA GLU A 126 22.01 4.51 18.43
C GLU A 126 21.78 4.15 16.96
N THR A 127 21.42 2.89 16.72
CA THR A 127 20.86 2.52 15.41
C THR A 127 19.37 2.89 15.39
N PRO A 128 18.91 3.68 14.41
CA PRO A 128 17.49 4.06 14.36
C PRO A 128 16.60 2.82 14.14
N PRO A 129 15.40 2.79 14.73
CA PRO A 129 14.51 1.64 14.66
C PRO A 129 14.05 1.37 13.21
N ILE A 130 14.35 0.17 12.69
CA ILE A 130 14.18 -0.17 11.26
C ILE A 130 12.72 -0.13 10.77
N ASP A 131 11.76 -0.30 11.67
CA ASP A 131 10.33 -0.19 11.36
C ASP A 131 9.89 1.27 11.13
N ILE A 132 10.61 2.24 11.69
CA ILE A 132 10.37 3.69 11.51
C ILE A 132 11.36 4.31 10.52
N TRP A 133 12.61 3.85 10.49
CA TRP A 133 13.68 4.30 9.61
C TRP A 133 14.17 3.16 8.72
N PRO A 134 13.39 2.76 7.71
CA PRO A 134 13.74 1.63 6.86
C PRO A 134 14.94 1.94 5.97
N ALA A 135 15.52 0.92 5.34
CA ALA A 135 16.57 1.10 4.34
C ALA A 135 16.08 1.99 3.18
N SER A 136 16.97 2.77 2.56
CA SER A 136 16.52 3.80 1.61
C SER A 136 15.81 3.23 0.36
N HIS A 137 16.15 2.02 -0.09
CA HIS A 137 15.44 1.34 -1.18
C HIS A 137 14.00 0.95 -0.83
N ILE A 138 13.66 0.88 0.46
CA ILE A 138 12.29 0.68 0.95
C ILE A 138 11.57 2.03 1.05
N ARG A 139 12.23 3.06 1.63
CA ARG A 139 11.68 4.43 1.75
C ARG A 139 11.35 5.05 0.39
N PHE A 140 12.20 4.81 -0.60
CA PHE A 140 12.10 5.34 -1.96
C PHE A 140 11.82 4.22 -2.97
N ASP A 141 10.95 3.27 -2.63
CA ASP A 141 10.48 2.27 -3.59
C ASP A 141 9.75 2.97 -4.76
N LYS A 142 10.38 2.96 -5.95
CA LYS A 142 9.84 3.61 -7.16
C LYS A 142 8.52 3.01 -7.63
N GLU A 143 8.22 1.78 -7.21
CA GLU A 143 7.00 1.06 -7.59
C GLU A 143 5.85 1.29 -6.59
N ALA A 144 6.11 1.96 -5.46
CA ALA A 144 5.12 2.17 -4.41
C ALA A 144 4.07 3.21 -4.84
N ASN A 145 2.82 2.80 -5.09
CA ASN A 145 1.75 3.71 -5.48
C ASN A 145 0.74 3.90 -4.34
N PHE A 146 0.84 5.02 -3.63
CA PHE A 146 -0.06 5.35 -2.53
C PHE A 146 -1.24 6.19 -2.99
N GLN A 147 -2.44 5.79 -2.57
CA GLN A 147 -3.67 6.51 -2.80
C GLN A 147 -4.51 6.55 -1.53
N ARG A 148 -5.23 7.65 -1.31
CA ARG A 148 -6.22 7.73 -0.23
C ARG A 148 -7.45 6.92 -0.64
N VAL A 149 -7.82 5.94 0.17
CA VAL A 149 -8.97 5.05 -0.08
C VAL A 149 -9.91 5.08 1.12
N ASP A 150 -11.22 5.15 0.86
CA ASP A 150 -12.26 5.03 1.87
C ASP A 150 -12.48 3.55 2.25
N THR A 151 -12.03 3.15 3.44
CA THR A 151 -12.11 1.77 3.92
C THR A 151 -13.50 1.32 4.35
N GLN A 152 -14.48 2.24 4.49
CA GLN A 152 -15.87 1.86 4.70
C GLN A 152 -16.53 1.32 3.43
N ARG A 153 -16.02 1.77 2.27
CA ARG A 153 -16.57 1.40 0.95
C ARG A 153 -15.68 0.44 0.17
N ASN A 154 -14.43 0.27 0.57
CA ASN A 154 -13.44 -0.52 -0.16
C ASN A 154 -12.71 -1.48 0.77
N TRP A 155 -12.44 -2.69 0.29
CA TRP A 155 -11.58 -3.65 0.98
C TRP A 155 -10.12 -3.44 0.57
N ILE A 156 -9.24 -3.33 1.56
CA ILE A 156 -7.79 -3.28 1.34
C ILE A 156 -7.22 -4.63 1.77
N LEU A 157 -6.89 -5.47 0.79
CA LEU A 157 -6.30 -6.78 1.02
C LEU A 157 -4.85 -6.77 0.53
N ALA A 158 -3.95 -7.29 1.35
CA ALA A 158 -2.56 -7.47 0.95
C ALA A 158 -2.48 -8.40 -0.26
N LYS A 159 -1.66 -8.03 -1.26
CA LYS A 159 -1.42 -8.89 -2.42
C LYS A 159 -0.76 -10.20 -1.95
N PRO A 160 -1.23 -11.37 -2.41
CA PRO A 160 -0.62 -12.63 -2.04
C PRO A 160 0.81 -12.70 -2.60
N ASN A 161 1.77 -13.08 -1.76
CA ASN A 161 3.16 -13.25 -2.18
C ASN A 161 3.32 -14.62 -2.85
N LEU A 162 2.94 -14.72 -4.13
CA LEU A 162 2.98 -15.97 -4.91
C LEU A 162 4.36 -16.24 -5.55
N LYS A 163 5.44 -15.58 -5.09
CA LYS A 163 6.79 -15.68 -5.70
C LYS A 163 7.39 -17.09 -5.73
N SER A 164 6.80 -18.07 -5.05
CA SER A 164 7.29 -19.45 -4.97
C SER A 164 6.34 -20.52 -5.51
N LEU A 165 5.15 -20.17 -6.02
CA LEU A 165 4.22 -21.17 -6.52
C LEU A 165 4.51 -21.50 -7.98
N ASN A 166 5.61 -22.25 -8.16
CA ASN A 166 5.88 -22.97 -9.40
C ASN A 166 4.95 -24.19 -9.48
N ILE A 167 3.63 -23.93 -9.51
CA ILE A 167 2.61 -24.97 -9.65
C ILE A 167 2.74 -25.47 -11.08
N ASN A 168 3.40 -26.61 -11.25
CA ASN A 168 3.46 -27.29 -12.53
C ASN A 168 2.04 -27.82 -12.84
N ILE A 169 1.24 -27.00 -13.53
CA ILE A 169 -0.17 -27.28 -13.86
C ILE A 169 -0.30 -28.60 -14.63
N SER A 170 0.78 -29.06 -15.29
CA SER A 170 0.84 -30.36 -15.98
C SER A 170 0.53 -31.56 -15.07
N ARG A 171 0.84 -31.49 -13.77
CA ARG A 171 0.51 -32.55 -12.79
C ARG A 171 -0.99 -32.65 -12.50
N PHE A 172 -1.75 -31.59 -12.74
CA PHE A 172 -3.20 -31.57 -12.53
C PHE A 172 -3.99 -31.81 -13.82
N ILE A 173 -3.36 -31.88 -15.00
CA ILE A 173 -4.04 -32.17 -16.27
C ILE A 173 -4.83 -33.49 -16.23
N PRO A 174 -4.28 -34.63 -15.76
CA PRO A 174 -5.05 -35.88 -15.69
C PRO A 174 -6.17 -35.83 -14.62
N GLN A 175 -6.00 -35.03 -13.56
CA GLN A 175 -7.05 -34.84 -12.53
C GLN A 175 -8.15 -33.85 -12.97
N LYS A 176 -7.86 -32.89 -13.85
CA LYS A 176 -8.88 -31.96 -14.38
C LYS A 176 -9.91 -32.68 -15.25
N PHE A 177 -9.49 -33.65 -16.06
CA PHE A 177 -10.42 -34.52 -16.78
C PHE A 177 -11.23 -35.39 -15.82
N TYR A 178 -10.60 -35.93 -14.77
CA TYR A 178 -11.29 -36.75 -13.79
C TYR A 178 -12.31 -35.97 -12.96
N LEU A 179 -11.99 -34.75 -12.50
CA LEU A 179 -12.93 -33.90 -11.78
C LEU A 179 -14.05 -33.37 -12.69
N SER A 180 -13.74 -32.98 -13.93
CA SER A 180 -14.76 -32.58 -14.90
C SER A 180 -15.70 -33.75 -15.25
N PHE A 181 -15.15 -34.95 -15.43
CA PHE A 181 -15.91 -36.18 -15.62
C PHE A 181 -16.75 -36.52 -14.37
N LEU A 182 -16.19 -36.42 -13.17
CA LEU A 182 -16.93 -36.71 -11.93
C LEU A 182 -18.04 -35.68 -11.67
N PHE A 183 -17.81 -34.41 -12.00
CA PHE A 183 -18.78 -33.32 -11.89
C PHE A 183 -19.92 -33.48 -12.91
N THR A 184 -19.60 -33.78 -14.17
CA THR A 184 -20.61 -34.07 -15.20
C THR A 184 -21.39 -35.35 -14.87
N LEU A 185 -20.73 -36.39 -14.36
CA LEU A 185 -21.37 -37.63 -13.93
C LEU A 185 -22.31 -37.40 -12.74
N THR A 186 -21.89 -36.60 -11.75
CA THR A 186 -22.78 -36.21 -10.63
C THR A 186 -23.97 -35.39 -11.11
N LEU A 187 -23.79 -34.45 -12.04
CA LEU A 187 -24.89 -33.73 -12.70
C LEU A 187 -25.85 -34.65 -13.46
N ILE A 188 -25.35 -35.66 -14.17
CA ILE A 188 -26.19 -36.64 -14.88
C ILE A 188 -26.97 -37.51 -13.89
N PHE A 189 -26.33 -37.98 -12.81
CA PHE A 189 -26.99 -38.80 -11.78
C PHE A 189 -27.99 -38.04 -10.93
N THR A 190 -27.74 -36.76 -10.59
CA THR A 190 -28.71 -35.94 -9.86
C THR A 190 -29.93 -35.61 -10.73
N ASN A 191 -29.73 -35.31 -12.02
CA ASN A 191 -30.83 -35.06 -12.96
C ASN A 191 -31.66 -36.31 -13.28
N SER A 192 -31.03 -37.49 -13.40
CA SER A 192 -31.76 -38.74 -13.64
C SER A 192 -32.58 -39.21 -12.44
N ARG A 193 -32.16 -38.90 -11.19
CA ARG A 193 -32.98 -39.10 -9.98
C ARG A 193 -34.23 -38.21 -9.97
N ILE A 194 -34.12 -36.97 -10.44
CA ILE A 194 -35.27 -36.06 -10.60
C ILE A 194 -36.25 -36.60 -11.66
N LEU A 195 -35.74 -37.15 -12.76
CA LEU A 195 -36.57 -37.76 -13.82
C LEU A 195 -37.26 -39.06 -13.36
N LEU A 196 -36.56 -39.92 -12.62
CA LEU A 196 -37.11 -41.17 -12.08
C LEU A 196 -38.12 -40.93 -10.95
N ALA A 197 -37.96 -39.87 -10.16
CA ALA A 197 -38.95 -39.46 -9.16
C ALA A 197 -40.22 -38.88 -9.80
N SER A 198 -40.10 -38.24 -10.97
CA SER A 198 -41.23 -37.67 -11.73
C SER A 198 -42.14 -38.75 -12.36
N ASN A 199 -41.57 -39.90 -12.77
CA ASN A 199 -42.35 -40.97 -13.42
C ASN A 199 -43.18 -41.84 -12.47
N ASN A 200 -43.11 -41.62 -11.15
CA ASN A 200 -43.87 -42.41 -10.16
C ASN A 200 -45.04 -41.64 -9.52
N THR A 201 -45.33 -40.42 -9.99
CA THR A 201 -46.54 -39.67 -9.61
C THR A 201 -47.39 -39.44 -10.84
N ASN A 202 -48.21 -40.45 -11.18
CA ASN A 202 -49.33 -40.27 -12.08
C ASN A 202 -50.44 -39.50 -11.33
N SER A 203 -50.38 -38.18 -11.37
CA SER A 203 -51.57 -37.33 -11.28
C SER A 203 -51.25 -35.94 -11.79
N GLN A 204 -51.99 -35.56 -12.83
CA GLN A 204 -52.00 -34.27 -13.51
C GLN A 204 -51.65 -33.08 -12.59
N THR A 205 -50.64 -32.30 -12.96
CA THR A 205 -50.63 -30.84 -12.74
C THR A 205 -49.65 -30.18 -13.69
N SER A 206 -50.21 -29.39 -14.58
CA SER A 206 -49.54 -28.44 -15.46
C SER A 206 -49.00 -27.29 -14.62
N GLN A 207 -47.68 -27.20 -14.43
CA GLN A 207 -46.94 -25.93 -14.27
C GLN A 207 -45.43 -26.16 -14.09
N SER A 208 -44.63 -25.41 -14.87
CA SER A 208 -43.20 -25.07 -14.66
C SER A 208 -42.09 -26.04 -15.10
N SER A 209 -42.13 -26.56 -16.34
CA SER A 209 -40.92 -27.10 -17.00
C SER A 209 -40.01 -26.03 -17.61
N ASP A 210 -40.48 -24.78 -17.77
CA ASP A 210 -39.75 -23.68 -18.41
C ASP A 210 -38.67 -23.05 -17.49
N GLY A 211 -38.92 -23.00 -16.18
CA GLY A 211 -37.98 -22.43 -15.21
C GLY A 211 -36.73 -23.30 -15.00
N SER A 212 -36.90 -24.62 -14.88
CA SER A 212 -35.79 -25.55 -14.64
C SER A 212 -34.82 -25.62 -15.82
N MET A 213 -35.33 -25.60 -17.06
CA MET A 213 -34.49 -25.59 -18.26
C MET A 213 -33.73 -24.26 -18.40
N LYS A 214 -34.37 -23.12 -18.07
CA LYS A 214 -33.71 -21.80 -18.06
C LYS A 214 -32.63 -21.69 -16.98
N THR A 215 -32.88 -22.21 -15.79
CA THR A 215 -31.88 -22.24 -14.70
C THR A 215 -30.71 -23.15 -15.06
N LEU A 216 -30.96 -24.32 -15.65
CA LEU A 216 -29.91 -25.22 -16.12
C LEU A 216 -29.05 -24.57 -17.21
N PHE A 217 -29.69 -23.89 -18.18
CA PHE A 217 -28.98 -23.19 -19.24
C PHE A 217 -28.14 -22.03 -18.69
N LEU A 218 -28.65 -21.27 -17.71
CA LEU A 218 -27.90 -20.20 -17.04
C LEU A 218 -26.65 -20.75 -16.31
N VAL A 219 -26.79 -21.84 -15.57
CA VAL A 219 -25.66 -22.47 -14.85
C VAL A 219 -24.63 -23.00 -15.84
N LEU A 220 -25.05 -23.70 -16.90
CA LEU A 220 -24.15 -24.18 -17.94
C LEU A 220 -23.45 -23.03 -18.67
N PHE A 221 -24.16 -21.93 -18.94
CA PHE A 221 -23.59 -20.73 -19.56
C PHE A 221 -22.56 -20.04 -18.66
N VAL A 222 -22.85 -19.88 -17.36
CA VAL A 222 -21.90 -19.32 -16.39
C VAL A 222 -20.67 -20.22 -16.27
N CYS A 223 -20.84 -21.54 -16.18
CA CYS A 223 -19.74 -22.50 -16.18
C CYS A 223 -18.92 -22.44 -17.49
N PHE A 224 -19.57 -22.23 -18.63
CA PHE A 224 -18.92 -22.10 -19.94
C PHE A 224 -18.14 -20.78 -20.09
N VAL A 225 -18.68 -19.66 -19.62
CA VAL A 225 -17.98 -18.36 -19.60
C VAL A 225 -16.77 -18.41 -18.68
N ILE A 226 -16.93 -19.00 -17.50
CA ILE A 226 -15.81 -19.29 -16.59
C ILE A 226 -14.77 -20.16 -17.31
N PHE A 227 -15.20 -21.24 -17.97
CA PHE A 227 -14.31 -22.10 -18.75
C PHE A 227 -13.56 -21.35 -19.85
N LEU A 228 -14.21 -20.49 -20.63
CA LEU A 228 -13.55 -19.69 -21.67
C LEU A 228 -12.55 -18.68 -21.11
N ILE A 229 -12.87 -18.01 -20.00
CA ILE A 229 -11.95 -17.09 -19.30
C ILE A 229 -10.70 -17.85 -18.81
N PHE A 230 -10.87 -19.09 -18.36
CA PHE A 230 -9.76 -19.93 -17.91
C PHE A 230 -9.03 -20.69 -19.04
N SER A 231 -9.65 -20.89 -20.21
CA SER A 231 -9.06 -21.60 -21.36
C SER A 231 -8.36 -20.69 -22.36
N SER A 232 -8.73 -19.41 -22.41
CA SER A 232 -8.06 -18.40 -23.24
C SER A 232 -6.73 -17.89 -22.63
N GLY A 233 -6.38 -18.35 -21.44
CA GLY A 233 -5.12 -18.06 -20.78
C GLY A 233 -4.00 -19.07 -21.06
N SER A 234 -3.77 -19.46 -22.32
CA SER A 234 -2.49 -20.09 -22.72
C SER A 234 -2.32 -20.16 -24.24
N SER A 235 -1.77 -19.09 -24.82
CA SER A 235 -0.97 -19.18 -26.05
C SER A 235 0.16 -18.16 -25.99
N SER A 236 1.32 -18.59 -25.50
CA SER A 236 2.59 -17.90 -25.69
C SER A 236 3.43 -18.66 -26.70
N GLY A 237 3.90 -17.94 -27.73
CA GLY A 237 4.91 -18.35 -28.70
C GLY A 237 4.54 -17.81 -30.08
N GLY A 238 5.30 -17.00 -30.77
CA GLY A 238 6.68 -16.53 -30.62
C GLY A 238 7.24 -16.30 -32.04
N GLY A 239 7.93 -15.17 -32.25
CA GLY A 239 8.88 -14.98 -33.35
C GLY A 239 8.48 -14.00 -34.46
N GLY A 240 9.41 -13.08 -34.79
CA GLY A 240 9.51 -12.50 -36.14
C GLY A 240 9.66 -10.98 -36.22
N SER A 241 10.89 -10.52 -36.32
CA SER A 241 11.41 -9.17 -36.62
C SER A 241 10.87 -8.49 -37.89
N SER A 242 10.76 -7.14 -37.90
CA SER A 242 11.62 -6.23 -38.71
C SER A 242 11.11 -4.77 -38.79
N SER A 243 11.97 -3.84 -38.37
CA SER A 243 12.32 -2.52 -38.95
C SER A 243 11.27 -1.44 -39.36
N SER A 244 11.61 -0.23 -38.89
CA SER A 244 11.60 1.09 -39.55
C SER A 244 10.34 1.97 -39.46
N GLY A 245 10.58 3.25 -39.14
CA GLY A 245 9.63 4.35 -39.31
C GLY A 245 9.61 5.32 -38.14
N GLY A 246 10.41 6.39 -38.23
CA GLY A 246 10.38 7.51 -37.29
C GLY A 246 9.05 8.27 -37.32
N GLY A 247 8.76 8.98 -36.23
CA GLY A 247 7.58 9.82 -36.10
C GLY A 247 7.48 10.41 -34.71
N SER A 248 8.06 11.59 -34.54
CA SER A 248 7.86 12.49 -33.41
C SER A 248 6.37 12.68 -33.10
N GLY A 249 5.98 12.37 -31.86
CA GLY A 249 4.63 12.55 -31.36
C GLY A 249 4.65 12.66 -29.85
N SER A 250 5.04 13.83 -29.36
CA SER A 250 4.89 14.26 -27.97
C SER A 250 3.46 14.01 -27.49
N SER A 251 3.29 13.00 -26.64
CA SER A 251 2.06 12.72 -25.91
C SER A 251 2.41 12.62 -24.44
N SER A 252 1.94 13.63 -23.72
CA SER A 252 2.05 13.86 -22.29
C SER A 252 1.34 12.73 -21.53
N GLY A 253 2.07 11.65 -21.23
CA GLY A 253 1.64 10.59 -20.33
C GLY A 253 2.19 10.86 -18.94
N GLY A 254 1.33 11.31 -18.02
CA GLY A 254 1.68 11.52 -16.61
C GLY A 254 2.14 10.22 -15.96
N GLY A 255 3.46 10.08 -15.81
CA GLY A 255 4.08 9.06 -14.98
C GLY A 255 4.13 9.55 -13.54
N GLY A 256 3.07 9.25 -12.78
CA GLY A 256 3.06 9.43 -11.33
C GLY A 256 4.23 8.65 -10.73
N CYS A 257 5.23 9.37 -10.23
CA CYS A 257 6.32 8.78 -9.47
C CYS A 257 5.72 8.31 -8.14
N GLY A 258 5.66 6.99 -7.97
CA GLY A 258 5.24 6.35 -6.74
C GLY A 258 6.18 6.68 -5.58
N GLY A 259 5.58 6.83 -4.41
CA GLY A 259 6.17 7.31 -3.17
C GLY A 259 5.56 8.67 -2.84
N GLY A 260 4.85 8.77 -1.71
CA GLY A 260 4.36 10.04 -1.15
C GLY A 260 5.51 10.94 -0.69
N GLY A 261 6.43 11.24 -1.60
CA GLY A 261 7.71 11.88 -1.32
C GLY A 261 7.51 13.37 -1.23
N CYS A 262 7.16 13.86 -0.05
CA CYS A 262 7.51 15.23 0.25
C CYS A 262 8.96 15.28 0.76
N GLY A 263 9.62 16.34 0.36
CA GLY A 263 11.04 16.53 0.39
C GLY A 263 11.48 17.13 1.71
N GLY A 264 12.66 16.71 2.13
CA GLY A 264 13.34 17.20 3.31
C GLY A 264 13.32 18.72 3.52
N GLY A 265 13.48 19.12 4.78
CA GLY A 265 13.61 20.52 5.19
C GLY A 265 15.04 20.92 5.49
N GLY A 266 15.26 22.22 5.57
CA GLY A 266 16.55 22.86 5.84
C GLY A 266 16.39 24.13 6.64
#